data_AF-A0A1U7NWN3-F1
#
_entry.id   AF-A0A1U7NWN3-F1
#
_cell.length_a   1.000
_cell.length_b   1.000
_cell.length_c   1.000
_cell.angle_alpha   90.00
_cell.angle_beta   90.00
_cell.angle_gamma   90.00
#
_symmetry.space_group_name_H-M   'P 1'
#
loop_
_entity.id
_entity.type
_entity.pdbx_description
1 polymer ?
#
loop_
_entity_poly.entity_id
_entity_poly.type
_entity_poly.pdbx_seq_one_letter_code
_entity_poly.pdbx_strand_id
1 'polypeptide(L)'
;MSLVALLATIGAGIGLSAGLAFNLRLAAVLGSPLIATFVTFWVGAALLISLWALGVDGARPDTWPALWTLMGGLLGVTYVTLSLITGARLGAGASTVAVTLGQVVGAAIITGLGWLGQSAQPPTLAGILSAALLLGAVGLLAADRGRKQA
;
A
#
# COMPACT_ATOMS: atom_id res chain seq x y z
N MET A 1 7.94 4.84 19.55
CA MET A 1 6.84 4.02 18.99
C MET A 1 6.49 2.93 19.99
N SER A 2 5.23 2.78 20.37
CA SER A 2 4.81 1.65 21.23
C SER A 2 4.88 0.35 20.42
N LEU A 3 5.31 -0.75 21.07
CA LEU A 3 5.37 -2.09 20.44
C LEU A 3 4.03 -2.47 19.78
N VAL A 4 2.92 -2.06 20.39
CA VAL A 4 1.56 -2.26 19.87
C VAL A 4 1.36 -1.64 18.49
N ALA A 5 1.82 -0.40 18.27
CA ALA A 5 1.69 0.27 16.97
C ALA A 5 2.50 -0.45 15.88
N LEU A 6 3.67 -0.98 16.24
CA LEU A 6 4.52 -1.74 15.33
C LEU A 6 3.85 -3.07 14.93
N LEU A 7 3.32 -3.82 15.91
CA LEU A 7 2.58 -5.05 15.64
C LEU A 7 1.31 -4.81 14.82
N ALA A 8 0.57 -3.72 15.10
CA ALA A 8 -0.60 -3.34 14.31
C ALA A 8 -0.24 -3.02 12.85
N THR A 9 0.89 -2.33 12.62
CA THR A 9 1.35 -2.01 11.26
C THR A 9 1.79 -3.27 10.50
N ILE A 10 2.44 -4.22 11.18
CA ILE A 10 2.74 -5.54 10.61
C ILE A 10 1.43 -6.27 10.23
N GLY A 11 0.44 -6.26 11.12
CA GLY A 11 -0.88 -6.82 10.86
C GLY A 11 -1.55 -6.20 9.63
N ALA A 12 -1.44 -4.88 9.46
CA ALA A 12 -1.94 -4.19 8.27
C ALA A 12 -1.22 -4.65 6.98
N GLY A 13 0.09 -4.92 7.04
CA GLY A 13 0.85 -5.48 5.92
C GLY A 13 0.40 -6.90 5.52
N ILE A 14 0.08 -7.74 6.50
CA ILE A 14 -0.53 -9.06 6.26
C ILE A 14 -1.91 -8.88 5.61
N GLY A 15 -2.71 -7.96 6.14
CA GLY A 15 -4.03 -7.61 5.58
C GLY A 15 -3.95 -7.15 4.12
N LEU A 16 -2.98 -6.30 3.77
CA LEU A 16 -2.74 -5.88 2.38
C LEU A 16 -2.41 -7.06 1.45
N SER A 17 -1.58 -8.00 1.93
CA SER A 17 -1.21 -9.19 1.16
C SER A 17 -2.41 -10.12 0.93
N ALA A 18 -3.24 -10.32 1.96
CA ALA A 18 -4.50 -11.06 1.84
C ALA A 18 -5.49 -10.34 0.91
N GLY A 19 -5.58 -9.01 1.00
CA GLY A 19 -6.42 -8.16 0.15
C GLY A 19 -6.12 -8.33 -1.33
N LEU A 20 -4.84 -8.43 -1.73
CA LEU A 20 -4.49 -8.73 -3.12
C LEU A 20 -5.03 -10.09 -3.59
N ALA A 21 -4.96 -11.13 -2.75
CA ALA A 21 -5.50 -12.44 -3.09
C ALA A 21 -7.04 -12.44 -3.24
N PHE A 22 -7.75 -11.73 -2.36
CA PHE A 22 -9.19 -11.52 -2.49
C PHE A 22 -9.54 -10.76 -3.76
N ASN A 23 -8.82 -9.67 -4.04
CA ASN A 23 -9.05 -8.85 -5.23
C ASN A 23 -8.75 -9.62 -6.52
N LEU A 24 -7.73 -10.48 -6.56
CA LEU A 24 -7.43 -11.32 -7.72
C LEU A 24 -8.56 -12.33 -7.98
N ARG A 25 -9.12 -12.93 -6.93
CA ARG A 25 -10.30 -13.81 -7.05
C ARG A 25 -11.51 -13.04 -7.54
N LEU A 26 -11.76 -11.84 -7.00
CA LEU A 26 -12.87 -10.99 -7.42
C LEU A 26 -12.72 -10.57 -8.90
N ALA A 27 -11.51 -10.21 -9.33
CA ALA A 27 -11.21 -9.88 -10.72
C ALA A 27 -11.42 -11.07 -11.66
N ALA A 28 -11.09 -12.29 -11.21
CA ALA A 28 -11.37 -13.50 -11.98
C ALA A 28 -12.87 -13.77 -12.15
N VAL A 29 -13.68 -13.52 -11.11
CA VAL A 29 -15.14 -13.67 -11.16
C VAL A 29 -15.79 -12.60 -12.03
N LEU A 30 -15.36 -11.35 -11.92
CA LEU A 30 -15.95 -10.20 -12.63
C LEU A 30 -15.39 -10.00 -14.04
N GLY A 31 -14.32 -10.72 -14.40
CA GLY A 31 -13.65 -10.59 -15.70
C GLY A 31 -12.92 -9.25 -15.94
N SER A 32 -12.84 -8.38 -14.92
CA SER A 32 -12.24 -7.05 -15.05
C SER A 32 -11.53 -6.60 -13.77
N PRO A 33 -10.22 -6.30 -13.82
CA PRO A 33 -9.48 -5.73 -12.69
C PRO A 33 -10.04 -4.38 -12.24
N LEU A 34 -10.51 -3.55 -13.18
CA LEU A 34 -11.07 -2.23 -12.85
C LEU A 34 -12.38 -2.34 -12.07
N ILE A 35 -13.29 -3.23 -12.49
CA ILE A 35 -14.55 -3.45 -11.79
C ILE A 35 -14.28 -4.08 -10.42
N ALA A 36 -13.34 -5.02 -10.32
CA ALA A 36 -12.95 -5.59 -9.03
C ALA A 36 -12.39 -4.54 -8.07
N THR A 37 -11.49 -3.67 -8.52
CA THR A 37 -11.00 -2.55 -7.69
C THR A 37 -12.15 -1.65 -7.26
N PHE A 38 -13.05 -1.29 -8.18
CA PHE A 38 -14.21 -0.44 -7.86
C PHE A 38 -15.07 -1.07 -6.76
N VAL A 39 -15.44 -2.35 -6.89
CA VAL A 39 -16.25 -3.07 -5.89
C VAL A 39 -15.54 -3.12 -4.54
N THR A 40 -14.24 -3.43 -4.51
CA THR A 40 -13.46 -3.47 -3.26
C THR A 40 -13.44 -2.10 -2.57
N PHE A 41 -13.19 -1.02 -3.31
CA PHE A 41 -13.21 0.34 -2.76
C PHE A 41 -14.60 0.75 -2.29
N TRP A 42 -15.65 0.36 -3.00
CA TRP A 42 -17.02 0.65 -2.63
C TRP A 42 -17.43 -0.03 -1.31
N VAL A 43 -17.10 -1.32 -1.15
CA VAL A 43 -17.33 -2.06 0.10
C VAL A 43 -16.53 -1.44 1.25
N GLY A 44 -15.26 -1.08 1.01
CA GLY A 44 -14.44 -0.38 2.00
C GLY A 44 -15.01 0.97 2.41
N ALA A 45 -15.49 1.77 1.44
CA ALA A 45 -16.13 3.05 1.70
C ALA A 45 -17.43 2.89 2.50
N ALA A 46 -18.27 1.90 2.18
CA ALA A 46 -19.49 1.61 2.92
C ALA A 46 -19.19 1.23 4.39
N LEU A 47 -18.14 0.43 4.62
CA LEU A 47 -17.67 0.11 5.96
C LEU A 47 -17.22 1.37 6.70
N LEU A 48 -16.39 2.22 6.08
CA LEU A 48 -15.91 3.45 6.69
C LEU A 48 -17.05 4.41 7.05
N ILE A 49 -18.02 4.60 6.15
CA ILE A 49 -19.21 5.42 6.42
C ILE A 49 -20.00 4.87 7.60
N SER A 50 -20.15 3.54 7.68
CA SER A 50 -20.86 2.88 8.78
C SER A 50 -20.14 3.07 10.12
N LEU A 51 -18.82 2.87 10.16
CA LEU A 51 -18.00 3.07 11.36
C LEU A 51 -18.03 4.54 11.82
N TRP A 52 -17.98 5.48 10.86
CA TRP A 52 -18.09 6.90 11.15
C TRP A 52 -19.47 7.27 11.71
N ALA A 53 -20.56 6.75 11.10
CA ALA A 53 -21.92 6.98 11.59
C ALA A 53 -22.14 6.42 13.02
N LEU A 54 -21.45 5.32 13.36
CA LEU A 54 -21.44 4.75 14.71
C LEU A 54 -20.54 5.51 15.70
N GLY A 55 -19.76 6.50 15.24
CA GLY A 55 -18.89 7.31 16.08
C GLY A 55 -17.70 6.56 16.67
N VAL A 56 -17.20 5.53 15.96
CA VAL A 56 -16.14 4.63 16.46
C VAL A 56 -14.85 5.38 16.84
N ASP A 57 -14.50 6.43 16.11
CA ASP A 57 -13.33 7.27 16.37
C ASP A 57 -13.67 8.60 17.07
N GLY A 58 -14.96 8.85 17.35
CA GLY A 58 -15.46 10.08 17.96
C GLY A 58 -15.25 11.35 17.12
N ALA A 59 -14.77 11.23 15.88
CA ALA A 59 -14.34 12.37 15.09
C ALA A 59 -15.51 12.95 14.26
N ARG A 60 -15.76 14.25 14.44
CA ARG A 60 -16.64 15.04 13.57
C ARG A 60 -15.83 16.19 12.98
N PRO A 61 -15.55 16.18 11.67
CA PRO A 61 -14.76 17.24 11.06
C PRO A 61 -15.56 18.55 11.02
N ASP A 62 -14.97 19.61 11.57
CA ASP A 62 -15.55 20.96 11.54
C ASP A 62 -15.24 21.71 10.24
N THR A 63 -14.29 21.20 9.45
CA THR A 63 -13.83 21.82 8.19
C THR A 63 -13.61 20.76 7.12
N TRP A 64 -13.84 21.17 5.87
CA TRP A 64 -13.57 20.32 4.71
C TRP A 64 -12.08 20.40 4.33
N PRO A 65 -11.47 19.27 3.94
CA PRO A 65 -10.08 19.24 3.55
C PRO A 65 -9.86 19.94 2.21
N ALA A 66 -8.63 20.43 1.98
CA ALA A 66 -8.26 20.97 0.68
C ALA A 66 -8.32 19.88 -0.41
N LEU A 67 -8.90 20.20 -1.57
CA LEU A 67 -9.19 19.22 -2.63
C LEU A 67 -7.96 18.41 -3.10
N TRP A 68 -6.77 19.00 -3.09
CA TRP A 68 -5.54 18.30 -3.50
C TRP A 68 -5.20 17.12 -2.57
N THR A 69 -5.65 17.13 -1.31
CA THR A 69 -5.41 16.02 -0.37
C THR A 69 -6.16 14.76 -0.79
N LEU A 70 -7.22 14.89 -1.59
CA LEU A 70 -7.99 13.77 -2.13
C LEU A 70 -7.21 12.97 -3.17
N MET A 71 -6.09 13.48 -3.68
CA MET A 71 -5.21 12.76 -4.60
C MET A 71 -4.67 11.46 -3.98
N GLY A 72 -4.59 11.37 -2.65
CA GLY A 72 -4.25 10.12 -1.97
C GLY A 72 -5.21 8.97 -2.32
N GLY A 73 -6.51 9.25 -2.47
CA GLY A 73 -7.50 8.26 -2.89
C GLY A 73 -7.27 7.78 -4.33
N LEU A 74 -6.93 8.69 -5.24
CA LEU A 74 -6.63 8.37 -6.63
C LEU A 74 -5.37 7.51 -6.76
N LEU A 75 -4.32 7.83 -6.00
CA LEU A 75 -3.10 7.04 -5.92
C LEU A 75 -3.38 5.64 -5.35
N GLY A 76 -4.25 5.53 -4.35
CA GLY A 76 -4.68 4.24 -3.77
C GLY A 76 -5.40 3.33 -4.77
N VAL A 77 -6.38 3.86 -5.53
CA VAL A 77 -7.09 3.09 -6.56
C VAL A 77 -6.13 2.65 -7.68
N THR A 78 -5.22 3.54 -8.07
CA THR A 78 -4.18 3.25 -9.07
C THR A 78 -3.28 2.12 -8.59
N TYR A 79 -2.81 2.21 -7.34
CA TYR A 79 -1.98 1.19 -6.69
C TYR A 79 -2.64 -0.19 -6.69
N VAL A 80 -3.90 -0.30 -6.25
CA VAL A 80 -4.60 -1.59 -6.17
C VAL A 80 -4.82 -2.18 -7.56
N THR A 81 -5.24 -1.36 -8.53
CA THR A 81 -5.47 -1.81 -9.91
C THR A 81 -4.19 -2.31 -10.57
N LEU A 82 -3.09 -1.57 -10.44
CA LEU A 82 -1.79 -2.00 -10.98
C LEU A 82 -1.27 -3.24 -10.26
N SER A 83 -1.48 -3.34 -8.95
CA SER A 83 -1.11 -4.53 -8.17
C SER A 83 -1.89 -5.78 -8.60
N LEU A 84 -3.16 -5.63 -9.01
CA LEU A 84 -3.97 -6.70 -9.58
C LEU A 84 -3.45 -7.15 -10.95
N ILE A 85 -3.23 -6.19 -11.85
CA ILE A 85 -2.75 -6.47 -13.22
C ILE A 85 -1.37 -7.14 -13.17
N THR A 86 -0.46 -6.60 -12.35
CA THR A 86 0.88 -7.15 -12.19
C THR A 86 0.87 -8.45 -11.39
N GLY A 87 0.06 -8.55 -10.34
CA GLY A 87 -0.07 -9.75 -9.52
C GLY A 87 -0.61 -10.95 -10.29
N ALA A 88 -1.53 -10.74 -11.22
CA ALA A 88 -2.02 -11.80 -12.11
C ALA A 88 -0.94 -12.30 -13.09
N ARG A 89 0.02 -11.45 -13.48
CA ARG A 89 1.08 -11.77 -14.44
C ARG A 89 2.36 -12.31 -13.79
N LEU A 90 2.78 -11.69 -12.68
CA LEU A 90 4.06 -11.93 -12.00
C LEU A 90 3.91 -12.80 -10.75
N GLY A 91 2.67 -13.07 -10.32
CA GLY A 91 2.36 -13.66 -9.04
C GLY A 91 2.36 -12.63 -7.90
N ALA A 92 1.56 -12.89 -6.87
CA ALA A 92 1.37 -11.98 -5.73
C ALA A 92 2.70 -11.57 -5.09
N GLY A 93 3.61 -12.52 -4.91
CA GLY A 93 4.87 -12.26 -4.24
C GLY A 93 5.82 -11.32 -5.00
N ALA A 94 5.90 -11.41 -6.33
CA ALA A 94 6.77 -10.51 -7.10
C ALA A 94 6.17 -9.09 -7.17
N SER A 95 4.83 -8.99 -7.24
CA SER A 95 4.11 -7.73 -7.16
C SER A 95 4.35 -7.03 -5.81
N THR A 96 4.23 -7.77 -4.68
CA THR A 96 4.52 -7.22 -3.34
C THR A 96 5.94 -6.67 -3.25
N VAL A 97 6.91 -7.40 -3.76
CA VAL A 97 8.32 -7.00 -3.75
C VAL A 97 8.55 -5.69 -4.53
N ALA A 98 8.01 -5.58 -5.74
CA ALA A 98 8.11 -4.39 -6.56
C ALA A 98 7.41 -3.18 -5.92
N VAL A 99 6.25 -3.39 -5.30
CA VAL A 99 5.52 -2.36 -4.57
C VAL A 99 6.31 -1.86 -3.37
N THR A 100 6.84 -2.77 -2.55
CA THR A 100 7.62 -2.41 -1.35
C THR A 100 8.86 -1.61 -1.75
N LEU A 101 9.54 -1.98 -2.83
CA LEU A 101 10.66 -1.22 -3.39
C LEU A 101 10.24 0.23 -3.71
N GLY A 102 9.14 0.41 -4.43
CA GLY A 102 8.59 1.72 -4.76
C GLY A 102 8.18 2.53 -3.52
N GLN A 103 7.62 1.88 -2.50
CA GLN A 103 7.25 2.52 -1.22
C GLN A 103 8.49 3.03 -0.47
N VAL A 104 9.57 2.26 -0.40
CA VAL A 104 10.82 2.66 0.27
C VAL A 104 11.45 3.87 -0.45
N VAL A 105 11.55 3.81 -1.78
CA VAL A 105 12.09 4.92 -2.59
C VAL A 105 11.20 6.17 -2.46
N GLY A 106 9.88 6.02 -2.59
CA GLY A 106 8.93 7.11 -2.45
C GLY A 106 8.98 7.76 -1.07
N ALA A 107 9.06 6.95 -0.01
CA ALA A 107 9.18 7.46 1.36
C ALA A 107 10.46 8.29 1.55
N ALA A 108 11.60 7.84 1.00
CA ALA A 108 12.86 8.58 1.07
C ALA A 108 12.79 9.92 0.34
N ILE A 109 12.13 9.97 -0.82
CA ILE A 109 11.95 11.21 -1.60
C ILE A 109 11.01 12.17 -0.86
N ILE A 110 9.83 11.71 -0.46
CA ILE A 110 8.81 12.55 0.16
C ILE A 110 9.32 13.13 1.49
N THR A 111 9.91 12.29 2.34
CA THR A 111 10.41 12.75 3.65
C THR A 111 11.72 13.52 3.52
N GLY A 112 12.63 13.13 2.62
CA GLY A 112 13.89 13.83 2.39
C GLY A 112 13.70 15.25 1.89
N LEU A 113 12.71 15.48 1.02
CA LEU A 113 12.40 16.81 0.49
C LEU A 113 11.42 17.61 1.37
N GLY A 114 10.86 17.02 2.44
CA GLY A 114 9.78 17.65 3.20
C GLY A 114 8.53 17.90 2.34
N TRP A 115 8.30 17.06 1.33
CA TRP A 115 7.20 17.23 0.40
C TRP A 115 5.86 16.90 1.07
N LEU A 116 4.75 17.39 0.50
CA LEU A 116 3.38 17.17 1.00
C LEU A 116 3.15 17.64 2.45
N GLY A 117 3.86 18.69 2.87
CA GLY A 117 3.71 19.28 4.21
C GLY A 117 4.42 18.51 5.32
N GLN A 118 5.26 17.54 4.99
CA GLN A 118 6.11 16.85 5.96
C GLN A 118 7.32 17.70 6.33
N SER A 119 7.81 17.56 7.57
CA SER A 119 9.10 18.15 7.93
C SER A 119 10.21 17.41 7.19
N ALA A 120 11.09 18.17 6.51
CA ALA A 120 12.23 17.57 5.81
C ALA A 120 13.12 16.80 6.78
N GLN A 121 13.32 15.52 6.50
CA GLN A 121 14.18 14.62 7.28
C GLN A 121 15.33 14.19 6.38
N PRO A 122 16.52 14.85 6.45
CA PRO A 122 17.64 14.47 5.61
C PRO A 122 18.01 13.00 5.84
N PRO A 123 18.29 12.23 4.79
CA PRO A 123 18.57 10.81 4.92
C PRO A 123 19.82 10.60 5.78
N THR A 124 19.65 9.87 6.88
CA THR A 124 20.78 9.46 7.74
C THR A 124 21.48 8.26 7.12
N LEU A 125 22.76 8.04 7.46
CA LEU A 125 23.50 6.86 7.01
C LEU A 125 22.77 5.55 7.38
N ALA A 126 22.18 5.50 8.58
CA ALA A 126 21.38 4.36 9.03
C ALA A 126 20.10 4.17 8.18
N GLY A 127 19.42 5.25 7.79
CA GLY A 127 18.26 5.20 6.91
C GLY A 127 18.60 4.69 5.51
N ILE A 128 19.73 5.15 4.96
CA ILE A 128 20.24 4.69 3.66
C ILE A 128 20.60 3.20 3.72
N LEU A 129 21.32 2.76 4.76
CA LEU A 129 21.66 1.36 4.96
C LEU A 129 20.41 0.48 5.13
N SER A 130 19.41 0.96 5.88
CA SER A 130 18.15 0.23 6.07
C SER A 130 17.39 0.07 4.74
N ALA A 131 17.32 1.14 3.93
CA ALA A 131 16.75 1.06 2.59
C ALA A 131 17.54 0.07 1.72
N ALA A 132 18.86 0.17 1.68
CA ALA A 132 19.71 -0.74 0.91
C ALA A 132 19.52 -2.22 1.29
N LEU A 133 19.39 -2.51 2.59
CA LEU A 133 19.11 -3.87 3.08
C LEU A 133 17.74 -4.37 2.63
N LEU A 134 16.70 -3.53 2.68
CA LEU A 134 15.36 -3.89 2.17
C LEU A 134 15.38 -4.15 0.67
N LEU A 135 16.08 -3.31 -0.11
CA LEU A 135 16.28 -3.51 -1.54
C LEU A 135 17.02 -4.83 -1.82
N GLY A 136 18.06 -5.14 -1.03
CA GLY A 136 18.80 -6.40 -1.11
C GLY A 136 17.93 -7.63 -0.82
N ALA A 137 17.12 -7.58 0.24
CA ALA A 137 16.19 -8.66 0.58
C ALA A 137 15.14 -8.88 -0.53
N VAL A 138 14.60 -7.79 -1.07
CA VAL A 138 13.71 -7.78 -2.24
C VAL A 138 14.39 -8.43 -3.46
N GLY A 139 15.62 -8.04 -3.77
CA GLY A 139 16.40 -8.58 -4.90
C GLY A 139 16.70 -10.07 -4.76
N LEU A 140 17.10 -10.52 -3.56
CA LEU A 140 17.32 -11.95 -3.28
C LEU A 140 16.05 -12.77 -3.43
N LEU A 141 14.93 -12.27 -2.92
CA LEU A 141 13.62 -12.94 -3.06
C LEU A 141 13.18 -13.04 -4.52
N ALA A 142 13.43 -12.00 -5.33
CA ALA A 142 13.17 -12.04 -6.75
C ALA A 142 14.05 -13.07 -7.47
N ALA A 143 15.35 -13.13 -7.13
CA ALA A 143 16.29 -14.09 -7.71
C ALA A 143 15.94 -15.56 -7.38
N ASP A 144 15.52 -15.86 -6.15
CA ASP A 144 15.07 -17.21 -5.76
C ASP A 144 13.86 -17.66 -6.57
N ARG A 145 12.89 -16.76 -6.78
CA ARG A 145 11.70 -17.08 -7.59
C ARG A 145 12.02 -17.27 -9.06
N GLY A 146 12.96 -16.48 -9.61
CA GLY A 146 13.45 -16.66 -10.97
C GLY A 146 14.10 -18.04 -11.19
N ARG A 147 14.84 -18.56 -10.20
CA ARG A 147 15.43 -19.91 -10.26
C ARG A 147 14.42 -21.04 -10.20
N LYS A 148 13.27 -20.85 -9.55
CA LYS A 148 12.21 -21.86 -9.44
C LYS A 148 11.30 -21.93 -10.68
N GLN A 149 11.38 -20.94 -11.57
CA GLN A 149 10.59 -20.84 -12.79
C GLN A 149 11.36 -21.23 -14.07
N ALA A 150 12.68 -21.44 -13.96
CA ALA A 150 13.57 -21.90 -15.03
C ALA A 150 13.82 -23.41 -14.90
#